data_AF-A0A659UL88-F1
#
_entry.id   AF-A0A659UL88-F1
#
_cell.length_a   1.000
_cell.length_b   1.000
_cell.length_c   1.000
_cell.angle_alpha   90.00
_cell.angle_beta   90.00
_cell.angle_gamma   90.00
#
_symmetry.space_group_name_H-M   'P 1'
#
loop_
_entity.id
_entity.type
_entity.pdbx_description
1 polymer ?
#
loop_
_entity_poly.entity_id
_entity_poly.type
_entity_poly.pdbx_seq_one_letter_code
_entity_poly.pdbx_strand_id
1 'polypeptide(L)'
;LIERLNYARYFLTVHDIIKFARGEGILCQGRGSAANSIICFCIGITEVGPDKIDTLFERFISEERNEPPDIDVDFEHERREIVMQWVYETYGRDHSALCSTVVRYHTKGAVRDIGKAL
;
A
#
# COMPACT_ATOMS: atom_id res chain seq x y z
N LEU A 1 -9.47 -12.83 14.23
CA LEU A 1 -8.80 -11.51 14.37
C LEU A 1 -9.40 -10.46 13.43
N ILE A 2 -9.39 -10.67 12.11
CA ILE A 2 -9.95 -9.71 11.13
C ILE A 2 -11.38 -9.27 11.44
N GLU A 3 -12.27 -10.23 11.69
CA GLU A 3 -13.67 -9.97 12.04
C GLU A 3 -13.79 -9.21 13.36
N ARG A 4 -13.06 -9.69 14.39
CA ARG A 4 -13.06 -9.09 15.74
C ARG A 4 -12.58 -7.63 15.73
N LEU A 5 -11.55 -7.32 14.95
CA LEU A 5 -10.99 -5.97 14.82
C LEU A 5 -11.69 -5.14 13.72
N ASN A 6 -12.70 -5.72 13.05
CA ASN A 6 -13.46 -5.08 11.97
C ASN A 6 -12.59 -4.55 10.80
N TYR A 7 -11.55 -5.29 10.43
CA TYR A 7 -10.63 -4.92 9.34
C TYR A 7 -11.02 -5.50 7.97
N ALA A 8 -12.09 -6.28 7.89
CA ALA A 8 -12.50 -6.93 6.64
C ALA A 8 -12.65 -5.93 5.47
N ARG A 9 -13.25 -4.76 5.72
CA ARG A 9 -13.42 -3.72 4.69
C ARG A 9 -12.08 -3.26 4.11
N TYR A 10 -11.07 -3.09 4.94
CA TYR A 10 -9.74 -2.67 4.51
C TYR A 10 -9.10 -3.68 3.54
N PHE A 11 -9.15 -4.97 3.88
CA PHE A 11 -8.66 -6.02 2.99
C PHE A 11 -9.43 -6.09 1.66
N LEU A 12 -10.75 -5.91 1.70
CA LEU A 12 -11.58 -5.95 0.49
C LEU A 12 -11.31 -4.75 -0.42
N THR A 13 -11.14 -3.55 0.12
CA THR A 13 -10.75 -2.36 -0.67
C THR A 13 -9.43 -2.58 -1.40
N VAL A 14 -8.41 -3.13 -0.72
CA VAL A 14 -7.12 -3.43 -1.36
C VAL A 14 -7.26 -4.54 -2.41
N HIS A 15 -8.05 -5.57 -2.11
CA HIS A 15 -8.34 -6.65 -3.05
C HIS A 15 -8.98 -6.12 -4.34
N ASP A 16 -9.94 -5.20 -4.25
CA ASP A 16 -10.61 -4.62 -5.42
C ASP A 16 -9.64 -3.81 -6.30
N ILE A 17 -8.73 -3.03 -5.69
CA ILE A 17 -7.67 -2.30 -6.42
C ILE A 17 -6.77 -3.26 -7.20
N ILE A 18 -6.34 -4.35 -6.56
CA ILE A 18 -5.47 -5.36 -7.19
C ILE A 18 -6.21 -6.12 -8.28
N LYS A 19 -7.48 -6.46 -8.04
CA LYS A 19 -8.33 -7.13 -9.02
C LYS A 19 -8.50 -6.27 -10.27
N PHE A 20 -8.71 -4.97 -10.12
CA PHE A 20 -8.74 -4.03 -11.23
C PHE A 20 -7.40 -4.01 -11.98
N ALA A 21 -6.28 -3.79 -11.27
CA ALA A 21 -4.96 -3.72 -11.88
C ALA A 21 -4.63 -4.99 -12.69
N ARG A 22 -4.91 -6.17 -12.14
CA ARG A 22 -4.72 -7.44 -12.84
C ARG A 22 -5.66 -7.62 -14.03
N GLY A 23 -6.91 -7.15 -13.93
CA GLY A 23 -7.86 -7.15 -15.04
C GLY A 23 -7.37 -6.33 -16.24
N GLU A 24 -6.65 -5.24 -15.97
CA GLU A 24 -5.96 -4.42 -16.98
C GLU A 24 -4.58 -4.99 -17.38
N GLY A 25 -4.14 -6.11 -16.80
CA GLY A 25 -2.81 -6.67 -17.03
C GLY A 25 -1.68 -5.78 -16.52
N ILE A 26 -1.93 -4.97 -15.49
CA ILE A 26 -0.91 -4.16 -14.78
C ILE A 26 -0.24 -5.06 -13.74
N LEU A 27 1.09 -5.11 -13.75
CA LEU A 27 1.84 -5.87 -12.75
C LEU A 27 1.69 -5.21 -11.38
N CYS A 28 1.38 -6.01 -10.36
CA CYS A 28 1.30 -5.55 -8.98
C CYS A 28 1.74 -6.63 -7.98
N GLN A 29 2.37 -6.22 -6.88
CA GLN A 29 2.88 -7.13 -5.86
C GLN A 29 2.81 -6.50 -4.46
N GLY A 30 2.26 -7.22 -3.49
CA GLY A 30 2.30 -6.83 -2.08
C GLY A 30 3.72 -6.76 -1.52
N ARG A 31 3.99 -5.75 -0.68
CA ARG A 31 5.30 -5.44 -0.09
C ARG A 31 5.26 -5.51 1.44
N GLY A 32 6.44 -5.62 2.06
CA GLY A 32 6.58 -5.53 3.51
C GLY A 32 5.90 -6.68 4.24
N SER A 33 5.22 -6.38 5.34
CA SER A 33 4.49 -7.37 6.15
C SER A 33 3.32 -8.00 5.40
N ALA A 34 2.72 -7.29 4.43
CA ALA A 34 1.66 -7.83 3.59
C ALA A 34 2.14 -8.99 2.70
N ALA A 35 3.41 -9.00 2.30
CA ALA A 35 3.98 -10.10 1.52
C ALA A 35 4.10 -11.41 2.34
N ASN A 36 4.18 -11.30 3.67
CA ASN A 36 4.29 -12.41 4.61
C ASN A 36 2.95 -12.79 5.27
N SER A 37 1.83 -12.42 4.65
CA SER A 37 0.50 -12.69 5.19
C SER A 37 -0.22 -13.76 4.38
N ILE A 38 -0.61 -14.86 5.03
CA ILE A 38 -1.42 -15.92 4.40
C ILE A 38 -2.77 -15.38 3.90
N ILE A 39 -3.33 -14.38 4.59
CA ILE A 39 -4.58 -13.74 4.16
C ILE A 39 -4.34 -13.00 2.84
N CYS A 40 -3.26 -12.22 2.76
CA CYS A 40 -2.87 -11.52 1.54
C CYS A 40 -2.61 -12.51 0.40
N PHE A 41 -2.04 -13.69 0.68
CA PHE A 41 -1.90 -14.75 -0.33
C PHE A 41 -3.27 -15.26 -0.80
N CYS A 42 -4.17 -15.61 0.12
CA CYS A 42 -5.49 -16.15 -0.19
C CYS A 42 -6.36 -15.21 -1.04
N ILE A 43 -6.27 -13.89 -0.82
CA ILE A 43 -7.02 -12.90 -1.60
C ILE A 43 -6.18 -12.31 -2.75
N GLY A 44 -5.01 -12.87 -3.02
CA GLY A 44 -4.19 -12.52 -4.18
C GLY A 44 -3.48 -11.17 -4.08
N ILE A 45 -3.32 -10.58 -2.91
CA ILE A 45 -2.47 -9.39 -2.70
C ILE A 45 -0.98 -9.74 -2.89
N THR A 46 -0.56 -10.93 -2.49
CA THR A 46 0.80 -11.45 -2.68
C THR A 46 0.75 -12.82 -3.34
N GLU A 47 1.76 -13.14 -4.15
CA GLU A 47 1.93 -14.46 -4.75
C GLU A 47 2.86 -15.37 -3.93
N VAL A 48 3.43 -14.86 -2.84
CA VAL A 48 4.29 -15.65 -1.95
C VAL A 48 3.43 -16.64 -1.17
N GLY A 49 3.59 -17.93 -1.47
CA GLY A 49 2.85 -19.01 -0.84
C GLY A 49 3.24 -19.27 0.62
N PRO A 50 2.37 -19.93 1.40
CA PRO A 50 2.59 -20.22 2.81
C PRO A 50 3.79 -21.14 3.06
N ASP A 51 4.25 -21.88 2.04
CA ASP A 51 5.48 -22.68 2.06
C ASP A 51 6.75 -21.83 2.15
N LYS A 52 6.67 -20.54 1.77
CA LYS A 52 7.78 -19.57 1.78
C LYS A 52 7.60 -18.43 2.77
N ILE A 53 6.42 -18.30 3.36
CA ILE A 53 6.11 -17.27 4.36
C ILE A 53 6.65 -17.71 5.73
N ASP A 54 7.48 -16.88 6.34
CA ASP A 54 7.80 -17.00 7.77
C ASP A 54 6.66 -16.39 8.59
N THR A 55 5.93 -17.22 9.32
CA THR A 55 4.55 -17.00 9.80
C THR A 55 4.45 -16.12 11.05
N LEU A 56 5.21 -15.04 11.15
CA LEU A 56 5.04 -14.05 12.21
C LEU A 56 3.81 -13.16 11.94
N PHE A 57 2.62 -13.77 11.98
CA PHE A 57 1.34 -13.12 11.70
C PHE A 57 1.08 -11.93 12.63
N GLU A 58 1.54 -11.98 13.87
CA GLU A 58 1.41 -10.91 14.87
C GLU A 58 2.15 -9.63 14.46
N ARG A 59 3.17 -9.73 13.58
CA ARG A 59 3.84 -8.54 13.01
C ARG A 59 2.96 -7.84 11.97
N PHE A 60 2.03 -8.55 11.37
CA PHE A 60 1.08 -7.99 10.42
C PHE A 60 -0.16 -7.46 11.16
N ILE A 61 -0.77 -8.23 12.05
CA ILE A 61 -1.95 -7.83 12.82
C ILE A 61 -1.79 -8.22 14.29
N SER A 62 -1.91 -7.24 15.19
CA SER A 62 -1.92 -7.46 16.63
C SER A 62 -3.09 -6.73 17.27
N GLU A 63 -3.80 -7.40 18.18
CA GLU A 63 -4.86 -6.78 18.99
C GLU A 63 -4.29 -5.71 19.93
N GLU A 64 -3.06 -5.87 20.41
CA GLU A 64 -2.42 -4.93 21.34
C GLU A 64 -2.05 -3.59 20.68
N ARG A 65 -1.82 -3.58 19.35
CA ARG A 65 -1.51 -2.34 18.62
C ARG A 65 -2.72 -1.46 18.38
N ASN A 66 -3.92 -2.03 18.33
CA ASN A 66 -5.18 -1.33 18.01
C ASN A 66 -5.10 -0.40 16.78
N GLU A 67 -4.30 -0.79 15.79
CA GLU A 67 -4.11 -0.09 14.52
C GLU A 67 -4.31 -1.07 13.36
N PRO A 68 -4.86 -0.63 12.22
CA PRO A 68 -4.98 -1.47 11.04
C PRO A 68 -3.60 -1.86 10.52
N PRO A 69 -3.45 -3.05 9.90
CA PRO A 69 -2.22 -3.41 9.22
C PRO A 69 -1.92 -2.42 8.09
N ASP A 70 -0.64 -2.18 7.81
CA ASP A 70 -0.22 -1.43 6.63
C ASP A 70 -0.04 -2.40 5.45
N ILE A 71 -0.77 -2.16 4.35
CA ILE A 71 -0.70 -2.98 3.13
C ILE A 71 -0.17 -2.11 1.99
N ASP A 72 1.14 -2.23 1.77
CA ASP A 72 1.81 -1.64 0.62
C ASP A 72 1.71 -2.56 -0.60
N VAL A 73 1.38 -1.98 -1.75
CA VAL A 73 1.33 -2.67 -3.04
C VAL A 73 2.16 -1.89 -4.06
N ASP A 74 3.17 -2.55 -4.60
CA ASP A 74 3.96 -2.04 -5.71
C ASP A 74 3.19 -2.28 -7.01
N PHE A 75 3.11 -1.26 -7.88
CA PHE A 75 2.50 -1.34 -9.21
C PHE A 75 3.53 -1.00 -10.29
N GLU A 76 3.32 -1.51 -11.51
CA GLU A 76 4.09 -1.14 -12.70
C GLU A 76 4.20 0.39 -12.83
N HIS A 77 5.44 0.90 -12.87
CA HIS A 77 5.71 2.32 -12.71
C HIS A 77 4.97 3.21 -13.72
N GLU A 78 5.01 2.85 -15.00
CA GLU A 78 4.40 3.64 -16.09
C GLU A 78 2.87 3.58 -16.08
N ARG A 79 2.30 2.55 -15.45
CA ARG A 79 0.85 2.28 -15.46
C ARG A 79 0.17 2.50 -14.11
N ARG A 80 0.92 2.89 -13.06
CA ARG A 80 0.39 3.20 -11.73
C ARG A 80 -0.71 4.27 -11.77
N GLU A 81 -0.58 5.25 -12.66
CA GLU A 81 -1.56 6.33 -12.79
C GLU A 81 -2.95 5.80 -13.18
N ILE A 82 -3.03 4.74 -14.00
CA ILE A 82 -4.29 4.11 -14.39
C ILE A 82 -5.03 3.58 -13.15
N VAL A 83 -4.31 2.92 -12.25
CA VAL A 83 -4.85 2.41 -10.99
C VAL A 83 -5.31 3.55 -10.09
N MET A 84 -4.52 4.62 -10.01
CA MET A 84 -4.88 5.81 -9.22
C MET A 84 -6.16 6.48 -9.73
N GLN A 85 -6.30 6.64 -11.05
CA GLN A 85 -7.52 7.21 -11.63
C GLN A 85 -8.73 6.31 -11.38
N TRP A 86 -8.59 4.99 -11.51
CA TRP A 86 -9.65 4.06 -11.17
C TRP A 86 -10.10 4.18 -9.69
N VAL A 87 -9.17 4.37 -8.76
CA VAL A 87 -9.50 4.65 -7.34
C VAL A 87 -10.31 5.93 -7.22
N TYR A 88 -9.91 7.01 -7.90
CA TYR A 88 -10.67 8.27 -7.87
C TYR A 88 -12.06 8.15 -8.49
N GLU A 89 -12.21 7.40 -9.58
CA GLU A 89 -13.48 7.17 -10.25
C GLU A 89 -14.40 6.28 -9.41
N THR A 90 -13.85 5.25 -8.76
CA THR A 90 -14.61 4.26 -8.00
C THR A 90 -15.06 4.79 -6.64
N TYR A 91 -14.17 5.48 -5.92
CA TYR A 91 -14.43 5.93 -4.55
C TYR A 91 -14.74 7.42 -4.47
N GLY A 92 -14.59 8.17 -5.55
CA GLY A 92 -14.85 9.60 -5.61
C GLY A 92 -13.70 10.45 -5.05
N ARG A 93 -13.54 11.65 -5.60
CA ARG A 93 -12.52 12.62 -5.18
C ARG A 93 -12.78 13.25 -3.82
N ASP A 94 -14.02 13.19 -3.33
CA ASP A 94 -14.37 13.64 -1.98
C ASP A 94 -13.91 12.66 -0.88
N HIS A 95 -13.54 11.44 -1.27
CA HIS A 95 -13.11 10.37 -0.35
C HIS A 95 -11.70 9.85 -0.64
N SER A 96 -11.05 10.29 -1.71
CA SER A 96 -9.74 9.82 -2.13
C SER A 96 -8.82 10.98 -2.48
N ALA A 97 -7.60 10.96 -1.97
CA ALA A 97 -6.56 11.95 -2.25
C ALA A 97 -5.16 11.33 -2.15
N LEU A 98 -4.17 11.95 -2.79
CA LEU A 98 -2.77 11.61 -2.55
C LEU A 98 -2.29 12.20 -1.22
N CYS A 99 -1.53 11.42 -0.46
CA CYS A 99 -0.81 11.96 0.69
C CYS A 99 0.35 12.86 0.19
N SER A 100 0.34 14.11 0.62
CA SER A 100 1.41 15.06 0.26
C SER A 100 2.66 14.85 1.11
N THR A 101 3.82 15.03 0.52
CA THR A 101 5.10 15.00 1.24
C THR A 101 5.57 16.43 1.53
N VAL A 102 5.95 16.71 2.78
CA VAL A 102 6.56 17.99 3.16
C VAL A 102 8.08 17.88 3.07
N VAL A 103 8.68 18.54 2.09
CA VAL A 103 10.14 18.58 1.93
C VAL A 103 10.72 19.64 2.87
N ARG A 104 11.66 19.24 3.71
CA ARG A 104 12.41 20.14 4.61
C ARG A 104 13.79 20.46 4.03
N TYR A 105 14.32 21.63 4.37
CA TYR A 105 15.68 21.99 3.99
C TYR A 105 16.69 21.10 4.72
N HIS A 106 17.46 20.33 3.94
CA HIS A 106 18.66 19.68 4.43
C HIS A 106 19.87 20.61 4.27
N THR A 107 20.87 20.48 5.14
CA THR A 107 22.04 21.36 5.23
C THR A 107 22.69 21.62 3.87
N LYS A 108 22.88 20.59 3.04
CA LYS A 108 23.47 20.71 1.70
C LYS A 108 22.64 21.58 0.76
N GLY A 109 21.30 21.45 0.81
CA GLY A 109 20.38 22.24 0.01
C GLY A 109 20.38 23.70 0.43
N ALA A 110 20.36 23.95 1.74
CA ALA A 110 20.39 25.31 2.28
C ALA A 110 21.68 26.05 1.90
N VAL A 111 22.85 25.44 2.06
CA VAL A 111 24.14 26.05 1.68
C VAL A 111 24.21 26.33 0.19
N ARG A 112 23.75 25.39 -0.66
CA ARG A 112 23.74 25.59 -2.12
C ARG A 112 22.85 26.76 -2.52
N ASP A 113 21.67 26.89 -1.92
CA ASP A 113 20.73 27.95 -2.28
C ASP A 113 21.25 29.33 -1.82
N ILE A 114 21.87 29.42 -0.65
CA ILE A 114 22.59 30.64 -0.21
C ILE A 114 23.69 30.99 -1.20
N GLY A 115 24.52 30.02 -1.60
CA GLY A 115 25.62 30.24 -2.53
C GLY A 115 25.20 30.60 -3.97
N LYS A 116 23.93 30.40 -4.34
CA LYS A 116 23.38 30.90 -5.62
C LYS A 116 22.91 32.35 -5.56
N ALA A 117 22.53 32.80 -4.36
CA ALA A 117 21.96 34.13 -4.16
C ALA A 117 23.01 35.20 -3.88
N LEU A 118 24.20 34.80 -3.41
CA LEU A 118 25.40 35.63 -3.25
C LEU A 118 26.26 35.59 -4.52
#